data_AF-A0A3D3YY80-F1
#
_entry.id   AF-A0A3D3YY80-F1
#
_cell.length_a   1.000
_cell.length_b   1.000
_cell.length_c   1.000
_cell.angle_alpha   90.00
_cell.angle_beta   90.00
_cell.angle_gamma   90.00
#
_symmetry.space_group_name_H-M   'P 1'
#
loop_
_entity.id
_entity.type
_entity.pdbx_description
1 polymer ?
#
loop_
_entity_poly.entity_id
_entity_poly.type
_entity_poly.pdbx_seq_one_letter_code
_entity_poly.pdbx_strand_id
1 'polypeptide(L)'
;MTALNRRTLVGGLAASTLAFSVRAGTVTDTEVIIIGAGVAGISAARQLQAAGIRTLILEARDRIGGRVLTDTQTLGHKFDRGPYWLHNKATNPLV
;
A
#
# COMPACT_ATOMS: atom_id res chain seq x y z
N MET A 1 8.70 43.68 -10.01
CA MET A 1 8.57 42.29 -10.49
C MET A 1 9.78 41.52 -9.97
N THR A 2 9.63 40.82 -8.85
CA THR A 2 10.76 40.20 -8.12
C THR A 2 11.21 38.94 -8.86
N ALA A 3 12.48 38.89 -9.29
CA ALA A 3 13.03 37.80 -10.08
C ALA A 3 13.14 36.49 -9.28
N LEU A 4 12.57 35.41 -9.82
CA LEU A 4 12.67 34.06 -9.27
C LEU A 4 14.12 33.58 -9.34
N ASN A 5 14.72 33.15 -8.22
CA ASN A 5 16.10 32.64 -8.19
C ASN A 5 16.13 31.22 -7.61
N ARG A 6 17.17 30.43 -7.94
CA ARG A 6 17.37 29.05 -7.48
C ARG A 6 17.22 28.89 -5.95
N ARG A 7 17.60 29.92 -5.19
CA ARG A 7 17.47 29.95 -3.72
C ARG A 7 16.02 30.04 -3.24
N THR A 8 15.16 30.80 -3.94
CA THR A 8 13.73 30.86 -3.61
C THR A 8 12.99 29.58 -4.01
N LEU A 9 13.49 28.85 -5.02
CA LEU A 9 12.94 27.56 -5.43
C LEU A 9 13.25 26.44 -4.41
N VAL A 10 14.50 26.36 -3.94
CA VAL A 10 14.91 25.31 -2.97
C VAL A 10 14.28 25.53 -1.58
N GLY A 11 14.10 26.79 -1.16
CA GLY A 11 13.39 27.10 0.09
C GLY A 11 11.88 26.76 0.03
N GLY A 12 11.25 26.88 -1.13
CA GLY A 12 9.83 26.55 -1.33
C GLY A 12 9.54 25.04 -1.27
N LEU A 13 10.45 24.21 -1.78
CA LEU A 13 10.30 22.74 -1.80
C LEU A 13 10.41 22.09 -0.41
N ALA A 14 11.19 22.68 0.50
CA ALA A 14 11.30 22.21 1.88
C ALA A 14 10.03 22.49 2.72
N ALA A 15 9.23 23.50 2.34
CA ALA A 15 7.98 23.82 3.02
C ALA A 15 6.81 22.93 2.56
N SER A 16 6.88 22.37 1.34
CA SER A 16 5.82 21.50 0.79
C SER A 16 5.81 20.07 1.33
N THR A 17 6.88 19.59 1.99
CA THR A 17 6.90 18.25 2.61
C THR A 17 6.17 18.17 3.95
N LEU A 18 5.89 19.30 4.60
CA LEU A 18 5.19 19.35 5.90
C LEU A 18 3.67 19.46 5.78
N ALA A 19 3.14 19.70 4.57
CA ALA A 19 1.70 19.90 4.36
C ALA A 19 0.90 18.59 4.21
N PHE A 20 1.53 17.42 4.30
CA PHE A 20 0.81 16.15 4.40
C PHE A 20 0.40 15.91 5.86
N SER A 21 -0.55 16.71 6.35
CA SER A 21 -1.19 16.46 7.63
C SER A 21 -2.03 15.19 7.50
N VAL A 22 -1.44 14.03 7.82
CA VAL A 22 -2.17 12.77 7.95
C VAL A 22 -3.21 12.97 9.04
N ARG A 23 -4.48 13.03 8.65
CA ARG A 23 -5.60 13.05 9.58
C ARG A 23 -5.76 11.62 10.10
N ALA A 24 -4.97 11.28 11.11
CA ALA A 24 -5.13 10.03 11.83
C ALA A 24 -6.49 10.06 12.53
N GLY A 25 -7.46 9.30 12.03
CA GLY A 25 -8.65 8.99 12.80
C GLY A 25 -8.23 8.31 14.10
N THR A 26 -8.88 8.63 15.21
CA THR A 26 -8.64 7.90 16.46
C THR A 26 -9.14 6.49 16.29
N VAL A 27 -8.22 5.54 16.13
CA VAL A 27 -8.52 4.11 16.10
C VAL A 27 -8.63 3.67 17.56
N THR A 28 -9.80 3.83 18.14
CA THR A 28 -10.00 3.59 19.58
C THR A 28 -10.16 2.12 19.94
N ASP A 29 -10.19 1.22 18.95
CA ASP A 29 -10.54 -0.18 19.18
C ASP A 29 -9.78 -1.20 18.30
N THR A 30 -8.54 -0.91 17.90
CA THR A 30 -7.72 -1.88 17.16
C THR A 30 -6.52 -2.33 17.98
N GLU A 31 -6.34 -3.64 18.08
CA GLU A 31 -5.25 -4.25 18.85
C GLU A 31 -3.96 -4.35 18.02
N VAL A 32 -4.08 -4.56 16.71
CA VAL A 32 -2.93 -4.71 15.81
C VAL A 32 -3.09 -3.89 14.53
N ILE A 33 -2.09 -3.06 14.23
CA ILE A 33 -1.99 -2.31 12.97
C ILE A 33 -1.01 -3.02 12.04
N ILE A 34 -1.43 -3.28 10.80
CA ILE A 34 -0.62 -3.88 9.73
C ILE A 34 -0.30 -2.81 8.69
N ILE A 35 0.97 -2.62 8.38
CA ILE A 35 1.42 -1.67 7.36
C ILE A 35 1.62 -2.39 6.03
N GLY A 36 0.76 -2.07 5.07
CA GLY A 36 0.75 -2.59 3.70
C GLY A 36 -0.31 -3.67 3.47
N ALA A 37 -1.21 -3.45 2.51
CA ALA A 37 -2.22 -4.40 2.05
C ALA A 37 -1.72 -5.28 0.88
N GLY A 38 -0.47 -5.75 0.97
CA GLY A 38 0.06 -6.79 0.10
C GLY A 38 -0.35 -8.20 0.54
N VAL A 39 0.08 -9.23 -0.19
CA VAL A 39 -0.22 -10.65 0.13
C VAL A 39 0.12 -11.00 1.58
N ALA A 40 1.29 -10.58 2.08
CA ALA A 40 1.70 -10.84 3.45
C ALA A 40 0.80 -10.14 4.49
N GLY A 41 0.49 -8.86 4.29
CA GLY A 41 -0.34 -8.09 5.22
C GLY A 41 -1.78 -8.59 5.27
N ILE A 42 -2.38 -8.89 4.11
CA ILE A 42 -3.71 -9.49 4.03
C ILE A 42 -3.73 -10.88 4.70
N SER A 43 -2.71 -11.70 4.46
CA SER A 43 -2.59 -13.01 5.09
C SER A 43 -2.48 -12.91 6.62
N ALA A 44 -1.65 -11.97 7.13
CA ALA A 44 -1.53 -11.72 8.56
C ALA A 44 -2.85 -11.24 9.17
N ALA A 45 -3.54 -10.29 8.52
CA ALA A 45 -4.84 -9.80 8.96
C ALA A 45 -5.87 -10.93 9.05
N ARG A 46 -5.91 -11.82 8.04
CA ARG A 46 -6.80 -12.98 8.03
C ARG A 46 -6.54 -13.92 9.20
N GLN A 47 -5.27 -14.18 9.52
CA GLN A 47 -4.90 -15.03 10.65
C GLN A 47 -5.28 -14.40 12.00
N LEU A 48 -4.99 -13.12 12.18
CA LEU A 48 -5.35 -12.38 13.41
C LEU A 48 -6.86 -12.28 13.60
N GLN A 49 -7.60 -12.01 12.53
CA GLN A 49 -9.06 -11.97 12.56
C GLN A 49 -9.65 -13.34 12.91
N ALA A 50 -9.10 -14.43 12.37
CA ALA A 50 -9.50 -15.78 12.74
C ALA A 50 -9.23 -16.10 14.23
N ALA A 51 -8.24 -15.44 14.84
CA ALA A 51 -7.96 -15.51 16.27
C ALA A 51 -8.81 -14.54 17.12
N GLY A 52 -9.75 -13.81 16.52
CA GLY A 52 -10.62 -12.85 17.22
C GLY A 52 -9.96 -11.49 17.53
N ILE A 53 -8.77 -11.23 17.00
CA ILE A 53 -8.00 -10.00 17.24
C ILE A 53 -8.47 -8.92 16.27
N ARG A 54 -8.80 -7.73 16.79
CA ARG A 54 -9.20 -6.59 15.96
C ARG A 54 -7.98 -5.99 15.25
N THR A 55 -8.05 -5.90 13.93
CA THR A 55 -6.94 -5.44 13.08
C THR A 55 -7.32 -4.27 12.17
N LEU A 56 -6.33 -3.41 11.89
CA LEU A 56 -6.43 -2.34 10.89
C LEU A 56 -5.26 -2.46 9.92
N ILE A 57 -5.54 -2.45 8.62
CA ILE A 57 -4.50 -2.42 7.58
C ILE A 57 -4.40 -1.00 7.01
N LEU A 58 -3.19 -0.45 6.98
CA LEU A 58 -2.89 0.82 6.34
C LEU A 58 -2.11 0.56 5.04
N GLU A 59 -2.67 0.90 3.89
CA GLU A 59 -2.02 0.80 2.58
C GLU A 59 -1.73 2.19 2.01
N ALA A 60 -0.53 2.35 1.46
CA ALA A 60 -0.10 3.62 0.90
C ALA A 60 -0.71 3.92 -0.49
N ARG A 61 -1.07 2.87 -1.24
CA ARG A 61 -1.71 2.99 -2.55
C ARG A 61 -3.23 3.10 -2.44
N ASP A 62 -3.83 3.55 -3.53
CA ASP A 62 -5.28 3.54 -3.79
C ASP A 62 -5.86 2.15 -4.05
N ARG A 63 -5.03 1.10 -3.98
CA ARG A 63 -5.40 -0.28 -4.23
C ARG A 63 -4.67 -1.24 -3.30
N ILE A 64 -5.32 -2.35 -3.00
CA ILE A 64 -4.71 -3.49 -2.32
C ILE A 64 -3.86 -4.35 -3.28
N GLY A 65 -3.28 -5.42 -2.77
CA GLY A 65 -2.49 -6.42 -3.52
C GLY A 65 -0.98 -6.14 -3.52
N GLY A 66 -0.58 -4.90 -3.25
CA GLY A 66 0.83 -4.49 -3.24
C GLY A 66 1.49 -4.72 -4.59
N ARG A 67 2.44 -5.67 -4.65
CA ARG A 67 3.11 -6.07 -5.90
C ARG A 67 2.22 -6.91 -6.83
N VAL A 68 1.15 -7.51 -6.32
CA VAL A 68 0.15 -8.21 -7.15
C VAL A 68 -0.77 -7.16 -7.76
N LEU A 69 -0.75 -7.06 -9.09
CA LEU A 69 -1.57 -6.14 -9.86
C LEU A 69 -1.93 -6.80 -11.18
N THR A 70 -3.23 -7.01 -11.39
CA THR A 70 -3.79 -7.37 -12.68
C THR A 70 -4.21 -6.09 -13.39
N ASP A 71 -3.56 -5.79 -14.51
CA ASP A 71 -3.94 -4.71 -15.41
C ASP A 71 -5.07 -5.18 -16.31
N THR A 72 -6.14 -4.39 -16.39
CA THR A 72 -7.34 -4.69 -17.18
C THR A 72 -7.62 -3.61 -18.23
N GLN A 73 -6.77 -2.59 -18.32
CA GLN A 73 -7.04 -1.36 -19.07
C GLN A 73 -6.07 -1.16 -20.22
N THR A 74 -4.79 -1.49 -20.03
CA THR A 74 -3.72 -1.09 -20.94
C THR A 74 -3.76 -1.81 -22.29
N LEU A 75 -4.12 -3.10 -22.30
CA LEU A 75 -4.01 -3.94 -23.50
C LEU A 75 -5.36 -4.47 -24.02
N GLY A 76 -6.48 -4.00 -23.47
CA GLY A 76 -7.81 -4.56 -23.79
C GLY A 76 -8.04 -6.00 -23.29
N HIS A 77 -7.05 -6.57 -22.60
CA HIS A 77 -7.08 -7.89 -21.98
C HIS A 77 -6.51 -7.82 -20.57
N LYS A 78 -6.88 -8.79 -19.72
CA LYS A 78 -6.35 -8.89 -18.36
C LYS A 78 -4.95 -9.53 -18.38
N PHE A 79 -3.98 -8.90 -17.74
CA PHE A 79 -2.64 -9.45 -17.58
C PHE A 79 -1.99 -8.98 -16.28
N ASP A 80 -1.10 -9.77 -15.70
CA ASP A 80 -0.42 -9.41 -14.46
C ASP A 80 0.83 -8.56 -14.72
N ARG A 81 0.94 -7.45 -13.99
CA ARG A 81 2.12 -6.57 -13.98
C ARG A 81 3.13 -6.93 -12.89
N GLY A 82 2.82 -7.96 -12.12
CA GLY A 82 3.57 -8.38 -10.94
C GLY A 82 3.85 -9.89 -10.99
N PRO A 83 3.63 -10.63 -9.88
CA PRO A 83 3.76 -12.07 -9.90
C PRO A 83 2.76 -12.70 -10.86
N TYR A 84 3.24 -13.50 -11.80
CA TYR A 84 2.43 -14.22 -12.79
C TYR A 84 2.73 -15.73 -12.80
N TRP A 85 3.68 -16.18 -11.98
CA TRP A 85 4.13 -17.57 -11.95
C TRP A 85 4.06 -18.14 -10.53
N LEU A 86 3.49 -19.35 -10.42
CA LEU A 86 3.49 -20.12 -9.18
C LEU A 86 4.52 -21.25 -9.29
N HIS A 87 5.53 -21.17 -8.45
CA HIS A 87 6.61 -22.17 -8.41
C HIS A 87 6.26 -23.33 -7.46
N ASN A 88 6.93 -24.48 -7.63
CA ASN A 88 6.92 -25.62 -6.71
C ASN A 88 5.53 -26.24 -6.44
N LYS A 89 4.88 -26.75 -7.49
CA LYS A 89 3.56 -27.41 -7.40
C LYS A 89 3.43 -28.43 -6.25
N ALA A 90 4.49 -29.18 -5.95
CA ALA A 90 4.42 -30.23 -4.93
C ALA A 90 4.21 -29.70 -3.49
N THR A 91 4.58 -28.44 -3.21
CA THR A 91 4.57 -27.89 -1.84
C THR A 91 3.88 -26.52 -1.72
N ASN A 92 3.50 -25.92 -2.85
CA ASN A 92 2.90 -24.60 -2.86
C ASN A 92 1.41 -24.69 -2.51
N PRO A 93 0.93 -24.05 -1.43
CA PRO A 93 -0.47 -24.10 -1.03
C PRO A 93 -1.45 -23.42 -2.01
N LEU A 94 -0.92 -22.79 -3.07
CA LEU A 94 -1.69 -22.10 -4.09
C LEU A 94 -1.79 -22.87 -5.43
N VAL A 95 -1.19 -24.07 -5.54
CA VAL A 95 -1.15 -24.89 -6.78
C VAL A 95 -1.49 -26.35 -6.49
#